data_AF-A0A2V9Q9R0-F1
#
_entry.id   AF-A0A2V9Q9R0-F1
#
_cell.length_a   1.000
_cell.length_b   1.000
_cell.length_c   1.000
_cell.angle_alpha   90.00
_cell.angle_beta   90.00
_cell.angle_gamma   90.00
#
_symmetry.space_group_name_H-M   'P 1'
#
loop_
_entity.id
_entity.type
_entity.pdbx_description
1 polymer ?
#
loop_
_entity_poly.entity_id
_entity_poly.type
_entity_poly.pdbx_seq_one_letter_code
_entity_poly.pdbx_strand_id
1 'polypeptide(L)'
;MRLQRCEQTRRRGCVYVLGNVHTNTIEGFWSLVKRGLGGVYHAVSKKYLQTYLNEYAFRYNHRACVNLIFPLLVERAAQPELLKPSEPAKRNLPL
;
A
#
# COMPACT_ATOMS: atom_id res chain seq x y z
N MET A 1 23.65 5.90 -24.96
CA MET A 1 22.47 5.72 -25.84
C MET A 1 21.39 4.91 -25.13
N ARG A 2 20.33 5.58 -24.65
CA ARG A 2 18.92 5.14 -24.65
C ARG A 2 18.10 6.22 -23.95
N LEU A 3 17.63 7.15 -24.77
CA LEU A 3 16.61 8.13 -24.38
C LEU A 3 15.30 7.38 -24.22
N GLN A 4 14.70 7.39 -23.03
CA GLN A 4 13.28 7.07 -22.89
C GLN A 4 12.50 8.38 -22.78
N ARG A 5 11.89 8.76 -23.91
CA ARG A 5 10.91 9.84 -24.01
C ARG A 5 9.73 9.51 -23.11
N CYS A 6 9.44 10.38 -22.14
CA CYS A 6 8.13 10.48 -21.53
C CYS A 6 7.28 11.38 -22.42
N GLU A 7 6.27 10.83 -23.07
CA GLU A 7 5.37 11.57 -23.95
C GLU A 7 4.29 12.26 -23.10
N GLN A 8 4.29 13.59 -23.16
CA GLN A 8 3.55 14.48 -22.28
C GLN A 8 2.06 14.54 -22.68
N THR A 9 1.16 13.95 -21.88
CA THR A 9 -0.29 14.09 -22.11
C THR A 9 -0.78 15.44 -21.59
N ARG A 10 -0.98 16.40 -22.49
CA ARG A 10 -1.46 17.76 -22.22
C ARG A 10 -3.00 17.80 -22.23
N ARG A 11 -3.64 17.95 -21.07
CA ARG A 11 -5.00 18.53 -20.94
C ARG A 11 -4.99 19.62 -19.87
N ARG A 12 -5.80 20.66 -20.14
CA ARG A 12 -5.73 22.02 -19.56
C ARG A 12 -5.58 22.05 -18.03
N GLY A 13 -4.59 22.82 -17.55
CA GLY A 13 -4.74 23.62 -16.34
C GLY A 13 -4.18 23.12 -15.01
N CYS A 14 -3.55 21.95 -14.91
CA CYS A 14 -2.78 21.57 -13.71
C CYS A 14 -1.60 20.67 -14.09
N VAL A 15 -0.39 21.11 -13.74
CA VAL A 15 0.80 20.25 -13.76
C VAL A 15 0.80 19.46 -12.45
N TYR A 16 0.42 18.19 -12.50
CA TYR A 16 0.26 17.38 -11.29
C TYR A 16 1.57 16.81 -10.73
N VAL A 17 2.70 16.91 -11.45
CA VAL A 17 3.95 16.26 -11.03
C VAL A 17 5.17 17.07 -11.45
N LEU A 18 6.02 17.39 -10.47
CA LEU A 18 7.41 17.84 -10.63
C LEU A 18 8.33 16.71 -10.12
N GLY A 19 9.02 16.00 -11.03
CA GLY A 19 10.05 15.02 -10.67
C GLY A 19 9.83 13.59 -11.22
N ASN A 20 10.73 12.68 -10.84
CA ASN A 20 10.78 11.28 -11.26
C ASN A 20 9.83 10.40 -10.43
N VAL A 21 8.54 10.74 -10.43
CA VAL A 21 7.50 10.03 -9.67
C VAL A 21 7.02 8.85 -10.51
N HIS A 22 7.41 7.64 -10.12
CA HIS A 22 6.98 6.40 -10.78
C HIS A 22 5.89 5.72 -9.94
N THR A 23 4.73 5.45 -10.54
CA THR A 23 3.65 4.65 -9.94
C THR A 23 3.94 3.14 -9.94
N ASN A 24 5.03 2.72 -10.59
CA ASN A 24 5.45 1.32 -10.75
C ASN A 24 5.46 0.52 -9.43
N THR A 25 5.80 1.15 -8.31
CA THR A 25 5.85 0.47 -7.00
C THR A 25 4.45 0.17 -6.46
N ILE A 26 3.52 1.14 -6.53
CA ILE A 26 2.16 0.97 -5.98
C ILE A 26 1.30 0.10 -6.89
N GLU A 27 1.47 0.19 -8.21
CA GLU A 27 0.79 -0.70 -9.18
C GLU A 27 1.21 -2.16 -9.00
N GLY A 28 2.50 -2.40 -8.72
CA GLY A 28 3.02 -3.72 -8.37
C GLY A 28 2.39 -4.27 -7.08
N PHE A 29 2.26 -3.44 -6.05
CA PHE A 29 1.59 -3.82 -4.79
C PHE A 29 0.14 -4.27 -5.03
N TRP A 30 -0.65 -3.47 -5.74
CA TRP A 30 -2.05 -3.80 -6.04
C TRP A 30 -2.20 -5.04 -6.91
N SER A 31 -1.24 -5.32 -7.78
CA SER A 31 -1.23 -6.53 -8.60
C SER A 31 -1.07 -7.80 -7.75
N LEU A 32 -0.27 -7.76 -6.70
CA LEU A 32 -0.11 -8.86 -5.74
C LEU A 32 -1.37 -9.07 -4.90
N VAL A 33 -1.95 -7.98 -4.38
CA VAL A 33 -3.18 -8.04 -3.57
C VAL A 33 -4.33 -8.63 -4.37
N LYS A 34 -4.58 -8.16 -5.60
CA LYS A 34 -5.67 -8.67 -6.45
C LYS A 34 -5.52 -10.15 -6.76
N ARG A 35 -4.30 -10.64 -7.02
CA ARG A 35 -4.03 -12.06 -7.25
C ARG A 35 -4.24 -12.91 -5.99
N GLY A 36 -3.82 -12.40 -4.84
CA GLY A 36 -4.03 -13.06 -3.54
C GLY A 36 -5.51 -13.17 -3.18
N LEU A 37 -6.28 -12.09 -3.37
CA LEU A 37 -7.73 -12.07 -3.16
C LEU A 37 -8.49 -13.01 -4.10
N GLY A 38 -8.06 -13.13 -5.36
CA GLY A 38 -8.71 -14.04 -6.32
C GLY A 38 -8.36 -15.52 -6.13
N GLY A 39 -7.18 -15.83 -5.58
CA GLY A 39 -6.69 -17.21 -5.47
C GLY A 39 -6.78 -17.83 -4.07
N VAL A 40 -6.32 -17.12 -3.04
CA VAL A 40 -6.14 -17.67 -1.69
C VAL A 40 -7.39 -17.53 -0.83
N TYR A 41 -8.14 -16.45 -1.02
CA TYR A 41 -9.31 -16.16 -0.19
C TYR A 41 -10.61 -16.42 -0.97
N HIS A 42 -11.30 -17.51 -0.65
CA HIS A 42 -12.64 -17.76 -1.16
C HIS A 42 -13.64 -16.86 -0.41
N ALA A 43 -13.98 -15.72 -1.02
CA ALA A 43 -14.88 -14.68 -0.51
C ALA A 43 -14.37 -13.87 0.71
N VAL A 44 -13.85 -12.66 0.44
CA VAL A 44 -13.46 -11.70 1.48
C VAL A 44 -14.65 -10.83 1.88
N SER A 45 -15.11 -10.97 3.12
CA SER A 45 -16.10 -10.05 3.70
C SER A 45 -15.49 -8.66 3.90
N LYS A 46 -16.29 -7.61 3.63
CA LYS A 46 -15.90 -6.20 3.84
C LYS A 46 -15.39 -5.95 5.26
N LYS A 47 -15.88 -6.71 6.25
CA LYS A 47 -15.49 -6.59 7.67
C LYS A 47 -14.00 -6.86 7.91
N TYR A 48 -13.38 -7.74 7.12
CA TYR A 48 -11.99 -8.18 7.34
C TYR A 48 -11.03 -7.63 6.29
N LEU A 49 -11.51 -6.85 5.32
CA LEU A 49 -10.70 -6.31 4.23
C LEU A 49 -9.50 -5.52 4.76
N GLN A 50 -9.71 -4.71 5.80
CA GLN A 50 -8.64 -3.90 6.40
C GLN A 50 -7.53 -4.77 6.98
N THR A 51 -7.89 -5.87 7.66
CA THR A 51 -6.92 -6.81 8.24
C THR A 51 -6.06 -7.46 7.16
N TYR A 52 -6.67 -7.88 6.05
CA TYR A 52 -5.92 -8.42 4.91
C TYR A 52 -4.96 -7.39 4.32
N LEU A 53 -5.41 -6.15 4.09
CA LEU A 53 -4.55 -5.10 3.55
C LEU A 53 -3.37 -4.78 4.48
N ASN A 54 -3.61 -4.76 5.79
CA ASN A 54 -2.56 -4.56 6.79
C ASN A 54 -1.50 -5.68 6.73
N GLU A 55 -1.93 -6.94 6.56
CA GLU A 55 -1.01 -8.08 6.38
C GLU A 55 -0.17 -7.92 5.10
N TYR A 56 -0.82 -7.61 3.97
CA TYR A 56 -0.12 -7.43 2.69
C TYR A 56 0.88 -6.26 2.74
N ALA A 57 0.51 -5.15 3.38
CA ALA A 57 1.39 -4.01 3.57
C ALA A 57 2.61 -4.38 4.44
N PHE A 58 2.37 -5.09 5.55
CA PHE A 58 3.42 -5.58 6.43
C PHE A 58 4.41 -6.49 5.68
N ARG A 59 3.91 -7.47 4.93
CA ARG A 59 4.73 -8.39 4.13
C ARG A 59 5.52 -7.68 3.04
N TYR A 60 4.90 -6.74 2.34
CA TYR A 60 5.54 -6.00 1.25
C TYR A 60 6.72 -5.15 1.75
N ASN A 61 6.53 -4.48 2.90
CA ASN A 61 7.56 -3.64 3.51
C ASN A 61 8.75 -4.44 4.04
N HIS A 62 8.51 -5.65 4.55
CA HIS A 62 9.55 -6.51 5.14
C HIS A 62 10.10 -7.57 4.17
N ARG A 63 9.86 -7.43 2.85
CA ARG A 63 10.26 -8.41 1.82
C ARG A 63 11.76 -8.71 1.76
N ALA A 64 12.61 -7.78 2.22
CA ALA A 64 14.06 -7.95 2.25
C ALA A 64 14.54 -8.88 3.39
N CYS A 65 13.73 -9.04 4.43
CA CYS A 65 14.10 -9.76 5.65
C CYS A 65 13.31 -11.07 5.78
N VAL A 66 13.37 -11.92 4.76
CA VAL A 66 12.52 -13.12 4.62
C VAL A 66 12.59 -14.04 5.85
N ASN A 67 13.78 -14.22 6.42
CA ASN A 67 14.00 -15.13 7.57
C ASN A 67 13.44 -14.60 8.89
N LEU A 68 13.06 -13.32 8.97
CA LEU A 68 12.65 -12.66 10.22
C LEU A 68 11.17 -12.25 10.24
N ILE A 69 10.43 -12.54 9.17
CA ILE A 69 9.03 -12.10 9.04
C ILE A 69 8.15 -12.68 10.15
N PHE A 70 8.27 -13.98 10.44
CA PHE A 70 7.45 -14.63 11.46
C PHE A 70 7.81 -14.17 12.88
N PRO A 71 9.08 -14.15 13.31
CA PRO A 71 9.46 -13.59 14.61
C PRO A 71 9.00 -12.13 14.80
N LEU A 72 9.17 -11.28 13.78
CA LEU A 72 8.80 -9.88 13.83
C LEU A 72 7.28 -9.68 13.91
N LEU A 73 6.50 -10.56 13.26
CA LEU A 73 5.04 -10.57 13.39
C LEU A 73 4.61 -10.89 14.82
N VAL A 74 5.23 -11.89 15.45
CA VAL A 74 4.93 -12.29 16.84
C VAL A 74 5.26 -11.17 17.81
N GLU A 75 6.42 -10.52 17.64
CA GLU A 75 6.81 -9.36 18.44
C GLU A 75 5.80 -8.20 18.30
N ARG A 76 5.36 -7.91 17.08
CA ARG A 76 4.35 -6.86 16.82
C ARG A 76 2.98 -7.21 17.36
N ALA A 77 2.59 -8.48 17.33
CA ALA A 77 1.32 -8.94 17.91
C ALA A 77 1.31 -8.83 19.44
N ALA A 78 2.48 -8.95 20.09
CA ALA A 78 2.63 -8.75 21.53
C ALA A 78 2.49 -7.27 21.96
N GLN A 79 2.59 -6.32 21.03
CA GLN A 79 2.44 -4.88 21.27
C GLN A 79 1.21 -4.31 20.53
N PRO A 80 -0.02 -4.59 21.00
CA PRO A 80 -1.25 -4.12 20.33
C PRO A 80 -1.45 -2.59 20.39
N GLU A 81 -0.64 -1.87 21.18
CA GLU A 81 -0.89 -0.47 21.51
C GLU A 81 -0.76 0.51 20.33
N LEU A 82 -0.11 0.10 19.23
CA LEU A 82 0.06 0.91 18.01
C LEU A 82 -1.08 0.75 16.98
N LEU A 83 -2.10 -0.07 17.26
CA LEU A 83 -3.29 -0.23 16.41
C LEU A 83 -4.49 0.58 16.92
N LYS A 84 -4.25 1.65 17.68
CA LYS A 84 -5.22 2.74 17.76
C LYS A 84 -5.21 3.37 16.37
N PRO A 85 -6.31 3.37 15.59
CA PRO A 85 -6.41 4.28 14.47
C PRO A 85 -6.06 5.64 15.09
N SER A 86 -4.99 6.29 14.61
CA SER A 86 -4.76 7.69 14.94
C SER A 86 -6.11 8.35 14.71
N GLU A 87 -6.71 8.93 15.76
CA GLU A 87 -8.02 9.55 15.65
C GLU A 87 -8.07 10.30 14.33
N PRO A 88 -9.11 10.11 13.49
CA PRO A 88 -9.17 10.82 12.24
C PRO A 88 -9.07 12.28 12.64
N ALA A 89 -7.94 12.91 12.35
CA ALA A 89 -7.76 14.32 12.56
C ALA A 89 -8.94 14.93 11.83
N LYS A 90 -9.93 15.39 12.60
CA LYS A 90 -11.05 16.17 12.11
C LYS A 90 -10.41 17.46 11.65
N ARG A 91 -9.84 17.40 10.45
CA ARG A 91 -9.34 18.52 9.71
C ARG A 91 -10.63 19.24 9.37
N ASN A 92 -10.98 20.20 10.21
CA ASN A 92 -12.00 21.17 9.91
C ASN A 92 -11.66 21.72 8.54
N LEU A 93 -12.41 21.26 7.54
CA LEU A 93 -12.36 21.80 6.20
C LEU A 93 -13.36 22.95 6.24
N PRO A 94 -12.93 24.22 6.21
CA PRO A 94 -13.87 25.28 5.86
C PRO A 94 -14.37 24.97 4.44
N LEU A 95 -15.68 25.12 4.26
CA LEU A 95 -16.43 24.88 3.01
C LEU A 95 -15.74 25.45 1.77
#